data_AF-A0A034W817-F1
#
_entry.id   AF-A0A034W817-F1
#
_cell.length_a   1.000
_cell.length_b   1.000
_cell.length_c   1.000
_cell.angle_alpha   90.00
_cell.angle_beta   90.00
_cell.angle_gamma   90.00
#
_symmetry.space_group_name_H-M   'P 1'
#
loop_
_entity.id
_entity.type
_entity.pdbx_description
1 polymer ?
#
loop_
_entity_poly.entity_id
_entity_poly.type
_entity_poly.pdbx_seq_one_letter_code
_entity_poly.pdbx_strand_id
1 'polypeptide(L)'
;MDKCVAQLKPSRNVDLEKYHNCVTELRDDLIDCEGPADWFEKRSKTYVCRQFTEIINCNYVRAAMLCGVKPARLLRSFAAEVINKALLVSYGSFVLNSYKIVL
;
A
#
# COMPACT_ATOMS: atom_id res chain seq x y z
N MET A 1 -3.97 9.67 -15.35
CA MET A 1 -3.79 9.69 -13.88
C MET A 1 -2.82 8.59 -13.49
N ASP A 2 -1.54 8.92 -13.33
CA ASP A 2 -0.47 7.94 -13.15
C ASP A 2 -0.46 7.38 -11.73
N LYS A 3 -0.66 6.06 -11.62
CA LYS A 3 -0.68 5.28 -10.37
C LYS A 3 0.67 5.40 -9.65
N CYS A 4 0.67 5.51 -8.32
CA CYS A 4 1.90 5.56 -7.53
C CYS A 4 2.70 4.25 -7.61
N VAL A 5 1.99 3.13 -7.73
CA VAL A 5 2.61 1.81 -7.85
C VAL A 5 2.34 1.28 -9.25
N ALA A 6 3.37 1.28 -10.09
CA ALA A 6 3.28 0.80 -11.45
C ALA A 6 3.05 -0.73 -11.48
N GLN A 7 1.93 -1.13 -12.08
CA GLN A 7 1.67 -2.43 -12.71
C GLN A 7 1.92 -3.72 -11.89
N LEU A 8 1.63 -3.72 -10.57
CA LEU A 8 1.42 -5.01 -9.90
C LEU A 8 0.07 -5.59 -10.35
N LYS A 9 0.08 -6.82 -10.89
CA LYS A 9 -1.18 -7.52 -11.23
C LYS A 9 -2.04 -7.61 -9.97
N PRO A 10 -3.33 -7.25 -10.03
CA PRO A 10 -4.22 -7.38 -8.89
C PRO A 10 -4.23 -8.83 -8.39
N SER A 11 -4.09 -8.98 -7.07
CA SER A 11 -4.17 -10.27 -6.39
C SER A 11 -5.65 -10.62 -6.21
N ARG A 12 -6.05 -11.86 -6.47
CA ARG A 12 -7.38 -12.33 -6.06
C ARG A 12 -7.32 -12.66 -4.56
N ASN A 13 -8.06 -11.92 -3.74
CA ASN A 13 -8.08 -12.04 -2.28
C ASN A 13 -8.27 -13.48 -1.76
N VAL A 14 -8.96 -14.33 -2.52
CA VAL A 14 -9.21 -15.75 -2.22
C VAL A 14 -7.92 -16.57 -2.00
N ASP A 15 -6.78 -16.14 -2.57
CA ASP A 15 -5.51 -16.85 -2.38
C ASP A 15 -4.74 -16.40 -1.12
N LEU A 16 -5.03 -15.22 -0.54
CA LEU A 16 -4.40 -14.73 0.70
C LEU A 16 -5.00 -15.37 1.96
N GLU A 17 -6.30 -15.68 1.96
CA GLU A 17 -6.98 -16.34 3.09
C GLU A 17 -6.33 -17.69 3.46
N LYS A 18 -5.80 -18.40 2.46
CA LYS A 18 -5.05 -19.65 2.66
C LYS A 18 -3.77 -19.48 3.48
N TYR A 19 -3.27 -18.26 3.59
CA TYR A 19 -2.06 -17.90 4.33
C TYR A 19 -2.39 -17.13 5.61
N HIS A 20 -3.66 -17.10 6.04
CA HIS A 20 -4.12 -16.34 7.20
C HIS A 20 -3.26 -16.54 8.46
N ASN A 21 -2.87 -17.79 8.76
CA ASN A 21 -2.08 -18.09 9.97
C ASN A 21 -0.72 -17.39 9.94
N CYS A 22 0.03 -17.50 8.84
CA CYS A 22 1.34 -16.84 8.74
C CYS A 22 1.20 -15.32 8.61
N VAL A 23 0.15 -14.81 7.93
CA VAL A 23 -0.08 -13.37 7.81
C VAL A 23 -0.44 -12.74 9.16
N THR A 24 -1.07 -13.51 10.05
CA THR A 24 -1.36 -13.07 11.43
C THR A 24 -0.08 -12.93 12.25
N GLU A 25 0.83 -13.91 12.14
CA GLU A 25 2.16 -13.86 12.77
C GLU A 25 3.03 -12.74 12.21
N LEU A 26 2.86 -12.43 10.91
CA LEU A 26 3.57 -11.36 10.23
C LEU A 26 3.25 -9.97 10.80
N ARG A 27 2.11 -9.79 11.47
CA ARG A 27 1.62 -8.46 11.91
C ARG A 27 2.65 -7.69 12.72
N ASP A 28 3.33 -8.36 13.65
CA ASP A 28 4.32 -7.72 14.52
C ASP A 28 5.60 -7.37 13.75
N ASP A 29 6.00 -8.21 12.78
CA ASP A 29 7.13 -7.96 11.88
C ASP A 29 6.86 -6.79 10.91
N LEU A 30 5.60 -6.48 10.61
CA LEU A 30 5.23 -5.37 9.72
C LEU A 30 5.31 -4.00 10.42
N ILE A 31 5.40 -3.95 11.76
CA ILE A 31 5.58 -2.69 12.50
C ILE A 31 6.89 -2.00 12.06
N ASP A 32 7.93 -2.79 11.77
CA ASP A 32 9.19 -2.27 11.24
C ASP A 32 9.07 -1.63 9.84
N CYS A 33 7.96 -1.88 9.14
CA CYS A 33 7.69 -1.35 7.81
C CYS A 33 6.77 -0.12 7.84
N GLU A 34 6.60 0.51 9.00
CA GLU A 34 5.78 1.71 9.15
C GLU A 34 6.28 2.87 8.28
N GLY A 35 5.33 3.68 7.82
CA GLY A 35 5.63 4.90 7.07
C GLY A 35 6.22 6.00 7.94
N PRO A 36 6.75 7.07 7.35
CA PRO A 36 7.34 8.16 8.10
C PRO A 36 6.31 8.90 8.96
N ALA A 37 6.72 9.42 10.12
CA ALA A 37 5.83 10.19 11.01
C ALA A 37 5.33 11.51 10.38
N ASP A 38 6.03 12.02 9.36
CA ASP A 38 5.84 13.36 8.77
C ASP A 38 4.91 13.37 7.52
N TRP A 39 4.01 12.39 7.38
CA TRP A 39 3.10 12.26 6.23
C TRP A 39 2.37 13.57 5.85
N PHE A 40 2.02 14.39 6.84
CA PHE A 40 1.27 15.63 6.65
C PHE A 40 2.12 16.82 6.21
N GLU A 41 3.44 16.77 6.42
CA GLU A 41 4.37 17.85 6.09
C GLU A 41 4.85 17.75 4.64
N LYS A 42 5.08 16.53 4.15
CA LYS A 42 5.57 16.26 2.80
C LYS A 42 4.49 15.62 1.94
N ARG A 43 3.73 16.46 1.21
CA ARG A 43 2.56 16.05 0.41
C ARG A 43 2.81 15.89 -1.08
N SER A 44 4.07 16.04 -1.53
CA SER A 44 4.35 15.92 -2.96
C SER A 44 4.03 14.49 -3.43
N LYS A 45 3.36 14.37 -4.57
CA LYS A 45 2.99 13.07 -5.15
C LYS A 45 4.20 12.13 -5.23
N THR A 46 5.34 12.65 -5.67
CA THR A 46 6.60 11.90 -5.78
C THR A 46 7.06 11.36 -4.44
N TYR A 47 7.02 12.16 -3.37
CA TYR A 47 7.39 11.71 -2.03
C TYR A 47 6.44 10.63 -1.54
N VAL A 48 5.13 10.89 -1.61
CA VAL A 48 4.09 9.96 -1.16
C VAL A 48 4.17 8.62 -1.90
N CYS A 49 4.32 8.64 -3.23
CA CYS A 49 4.49 7.42 -4.01
C CYS A 49 5.77 6.66 -3.63
N ARG A 50 6.88 7.37 -3.36
CA ARG A 50 8.13 6.76 -2.90
C ARG A 50 7.94 6.06 -1.55
N GLN A 51 7.36 6.74 -0.56
CA GLN A 51 7.14 6.16 0.77
C GLN A 51 6.26 4.91 0.70
N PHE A 52 5.17 4.93 -0.07
CA PHE A 52 4.35 3.74 -0.28
C PHE A 52 5.13 2.60 -0.95
N THR A 53 6.03 2.91 -1.88
CA THR A 53 6.87 1.90 -2.52
C THR A 53 7.82 1.24 -1.51
N GLU A 54 8.44 2.03 -0.62
CA GLU A 54 9.30 1.50 0.44
C GLU A 54 8.54 0.59 1.41
N ILE A 55 7.36 1.02 1.87
CA ILE A 55 6.49 0.22 2.77
C ILE A 55 6.11 -1.12 2.11
N ILE A 56 5.65 -1.08 0.85
CA ILE A 56 5.28 -2.29 0.10
C ILE A 56 6.47 -3.24 -0.07
N ASN A 57 7.67 -2.71 -0.36
CA ASN A 57 8.88 -3.51 -0.51
C ASN A 57 9.32 -4.13 0.82
N CYS A 58 9.24 -3.38 1.92
CA CYS A 58 9.52 -3.91 3.26
C CYS A 58 8.55 -5.04 3.62
N ASN A 59 7.24 -4.82 3.43
CA ASN A 59 6.21 -5.84 3.65
C ASN A 59 6.48 -7.11 2.82
N TYR A 60 6.93 -6.94 1.57
CA TYR A 60 7.30 -8.06 0.71
C TYR A 60 8.48 -8.86 1.27
N VAL A 61 9.55 -8.19 1.74
CA VAL A 61 10.73 -8.85 2.30
C VAL A 61 10.35 -9.61 3.58
N ARG A 62 9.63 -8.97 4.51
CA ARG A 62 9.16 -9.62 5.75
C ARG A 62 8.28 -10.83 5.46
N ALA A 63 7.29 -10.66 4.57
CA ALA A 63 6.41 -11.76 4.18
C ALA A 63 7.16 -12.89 3.46
N ALA A 64 8.17 -12.57 2.65
CA ALA A 64 8.96 -13.60 1.96
C ALA A 64 9.81 -14.41 2.93
N MET A 65 10.32 -13.80 4.00
CA MET A 65 11.09 -14.46 5.04
C MET A 65 10.22 -15.39 5.90
N LEU A 66 9.01 -14.95 6.30
CA LEU A 66 8.15 -15.70 7.21
C LEU A 66 7.19 -16.67 6.49
N CYS A 67 6.51 -16.18 5.46
CA CYS A 67 5.44 -16.92 4.76
C CYS A 67 5.90 -17.53 3.43
N GLY A 68 7.06 -17.13 2.89
CA GLY A 68 7.55 -17.53 1.58
C GLY A 68 7.12 -16.61 0.43
N VAL A 69 7.72 -16.83 -0.74
CA VAL A 69 7.65 -15.89 -1.88
C VAL A 69 6.24 -15.72 -2.46
N LYS A 70 5.45 -16.79 -2.48
CA LYS A 70 4.09 -16.77 -3.08
C LYS A 70 3.13 -15.86 -2.28
N PRO A 71 2.91 -16.05 -0.97
CA PRO A 71 2.10 -15.12 -0.18
C PRO A 71 2.68 -13.71 -0.14
N ALA A 72 4.01 -13.55 -0.13
CA ALA A 72 4.63 -12.23 -0.20
C ALA A 72 4.24 -11.47 -1.48
N ARG A 73 4.23 -12.13 -2.64
CA ARG A 73 3.77 -11.53 -3.91
C ARG A 73 2.29 -11.15 -3.86
N LEU A 74 1.44 -12.01 -3.31
CA LEU A 74 0.01 -11.73 -3.17
C LEU A 74 -0.24 -10.53 -2.25
N LEU A 75 0.45 -10.47 -1.11
CA LEU A 75 0.39 -9.37 -0.15
C LEU A 75 0.85 -8.05 -0.78
N ARG A 76 1.97 -8.10 -1.53
CA ARG A 76 2.50 -6.94 -2.27
C ARG A 76 1.49 -6.39 -3.28
N SER A 77 0.87 -7.27 -4.07
CA SER A 77 -0.18 -6.89 -5.02
C SER A 77 -1.42 -6.32 -4.33
N PHE A 78 -1.85 -6.93 -3.23
CA PHE A 78 -2.99 -6.45 -2.44
C PHE A 78 -2.73 -5.05 -1.86
N ALA A 79 -1.57 -4.85 -1.20
CA ALA A 79 -1.18 -3.56 -0.64
C ALA A 79 -1.12 -2.46 -1.70
N ALA A 80 -0.56 -2.77 -2.87
CA ALA A 80 -0.50 -1.83 -4.00
C ALA A 80 -1.90 -1.44 -4.52
N GLU A 81 -2.85 -2.38 -4.53
CA GLU A 81 -4.23 -2.09 -4.91
C GLU A 81 -4.92 -1.19 -3.89
N VAL A 82 -4.79 -1.49 -2.59
CA VAL A 82 -5.34 -0.67 -1.49
C VAL A 82 -4.79 0.75 -1.56
N ILE A 83 -3.48 0.92 -1.71
CA ILE A 83 -2.83 2.24 -1.77
C ILE A 83 -3.30 3.03 -2.99
N ASN A 84 -3.34 2.40 -4.17
CA ASN A 84 -3.82 3.07 -5.37
C ASN A 84 -5.30 3.51 -5.22
N LYS A 85 -6.15 2.71 -4.57
CA LYS A 85 -7.55 3.09 -4.28
C LYS A 85 -7.66 4.20 -3.22
N ALA A 86 -6.89 4.11 -2.14
CA ALA A 86 -6.89 5.12 -1.07
C ALA A 86 -6.41 6.49 -1.59
N LEU A 87 -5.40 6.51 -2.45
CA LEU A 87 -4.93 7.72 -3.10
C LEU A 87 -5.98 8.32 -4.03
N LEU A 88 -6.73 7.49 -4.77
CA LEU A 88 -7.84 7.98 -5.60
C LEU A 88 -8.92 8.67 -4.75
N VAL A 89 -9.22 8.15 -3.55
CA VAL A 89 -10.18 8.78 -2.62
C VAL A 89 -9.62 10.11 -2.08
N SER A 90 -8.35 10.15 -1.67
CA SER A 90 -7.73 11.38 -1.14
C SER A 90 -7.69 12.50 -2.20
N TYR A 91 -7.29 12.19 -3.43
CA TYR A 91 -7.33 13.14 -4.53
C TYR A 91 -8.77 13.46 -4.96
N GLY A 92 -9.69 12.50 -4.96
CA GLY A 92 -11.10 12.72 -5.26
C GLY A 92 -11.78 13.66 -4.26
N SER A 93 -11.52 13.48 -2.95
CA SER A 93 -11.98 14.39 -1.91
C SER A 93 -11.29 15.75 -1.97
N PHE A 94 -10.01 15.82 -2.34
CA PHE A 94 -9.31 17.10 -2.55
C PHE A 94 -9.88 17.84 -3.77
N VAL A 95 -10.16 17.13 -4.85
CA VAL A 95 -10.79 17.65 -6.07
C VAL A 95 -12.22 18.10 -5.80
N LEU A 96 -13.03 17.32 -5.06
CA LEU A 96 -14.37 17.72 -4.63
C LEU A 96 -14.37 18.90 -3.64
N ASN A 97 -13.36 19.02 -2.77
CA ASN A 97 -13.20 20.21 -1.92
C ASN A 97 -12.68 21.43 -2.70
N SER A 98 -11.93 21.21 -3.79
CA SER A 98 -11.51 22.29 -4.69
C SER A 98 -12.70 22.82 -5.49
N TYR A 99 -13.66 21.96 -5.85
CA TYR A 99 -14.91 22.36 -6.52
C TYR A 99 -15.99 22.91 -5.57
N LYS A 100 -15.84 22.77 -4.24
CA LYS A 100 -16.69 23.44 -3.25
C LYS A 100 -16.21 24.84 -2.84
N ILE A 101 -15.03 25.26 -3.28
CA ILE A 101 -14.52 26.63 -3.08
C ILE A 101 -14.83 27.53 -4.30
N VAL A 102 -15.33 26.94 -5.39
CA VAL A 102 -15.74 27.66 -6.61
C VAL A 102 -17.15 27.27 -7.01
N LEU A 103 -18.12 27.47 -6.11
CA LEU A 103 -19.54 27.66 -6.41
C LEU A 103 -20.19 28.45 -5.26
#